data_AF-X0TFP4-F1
#
_entry.id   AF-X0TFP4-F1
#
_cell.length_a   1.000
_cell.length_b   1.000
_cell.length_c   1.000
_cell.angle_alpha   90.00
_cell.angle_beta   90.00
_cell.angle_gamma   90.00
#
_symmetry.space_group_name_H-M   'P 1'
#
loop_
_entity.id
_entity.type
_entity.pdbx_description
1 polymer ?
#
loop_
_entity_poly.entity_id
_entity_poly.type
_entity_poly.pdbx_seq_one_letter_code
_entity_poly.pdbx_strand_id
1 'polypeptide(L)'
;KILLPGVSSYESTNHNHLLREGLAARLDAEEAARMVNFDFIVNALINGNQDVSDIVCGDVVEAHREGVKRASGHYITRIAENVDISITNGYPMANEGYKSFKIARESVKEGGDVVFIIHSAEGARVHYRNGRWGMDYGGHGWRSDMYVRRPWKMKRVIVFSPYIMKSEMRYYGNDSIWFKSWNDALNTLKEANGPGTKVAVYPCGTMQISESEVEKALAKFNF
;
A
#
# COMPACT_ATOMS: atom_id res chain seq x y z
N LYS A 1 -5.07 -15.42 -4.71
CA LYS A 1 -4.35 -15.15 -3.43
C LYS A 1 -5.02 -15.75 -2.19
N ILE A 2 -6.29 -16.15 -2.24
CA ILE A 2 -6.98 -16.85 -1.13
C ILE A 2 -6.20 -18.12 -0.72
N LEU A 3 -5.68 -18.87 -1.70
CA LEU A 3 -4.87 -20.06 -1.47
C LEU A 3 -3.40 -19.76 -1.18
N LEU A 4 -2.64 -19.32 -2.18
CA LEU A 4 -1.24 -18.89 -2.02
C LEU A 4 -1.21 -17.35 -2.05
N PRO A 5 -0.84 -16.65 -0.95
CA PRO A 5 -0.37 -17.16 0.34
C PRO A 5 -1.46 -17.41 1.42
N GLY A 6 -2.74 -17.17 1.15
CA GLY A 6 -3.77 -17.05 2.21
C GLY A 6 -4.02 -18.28 3.09
N VAL A 7 -3.89 -19.51 2.58
CA VAL A 7 -4.02 -20.77 3.34
C VAL A 7 -2.93 -21.80 2.98
N SER A 8 -1.76 -21.31 2.58
CA SER A 8 -0.59 -22.14 2.31
C SER A 8 0.40 -22.12 3.47
N SER A 9 1.33 -23.08 3.51
CA SER A 9 2.40 -23.08 4.51
C SER A 9 3.30 -21.84 4.39
N TYR A 10 4.06 -21.57 5.45
CA TYR A 10 5.03 -20.48 5.44
C TYR A 10 6.10 -20.71 4.37
N GLU A 11 6.53 -21.96 4.19
CA GLU A 11 7.58 -22.36 3.25
C GLU A 11 7.14 -22.10 1.80
N SER A 12 5.92 -22.50 1.43
CA SER A 12 5.34 -22.21 0.11
C SER A 12 5.18 -20.71 -0.11
N THR A 13 4.67 -20.01 0.91
CA THR A 13 4.56 -18.55 0.88
C THR A 13 5.91 -17.90 0.65
N ASN A 14 6.95 -18.32 1.36
CA ASN A 14 8.28 -17.72 1.24
C ASN A 14 8.88 -17.97 -0.15
N HIS A 15 8.76 -19.20 -0.69
CA HIS A 15 9.22 -19.51 -2.05
C HIS A 15 8.51 -18.66 -3.10
N ASN A 16 7.18 -18.55 -3.03
CA ASN A 16 6.41 -17.69 -3.94
C ASN A 16 6.89 -16.23 -3.90
N HIS A 17 7.23 -15.69 -2.72
CA HIS A 17 7.73 -14.32 -2.57
C HIS A 17 9.18 -14.11 -3.06
N LEU A 18 9.93 -15.19 -3.32
CA LEU A 18 11.25 -15.13 -3.97
C LEU A 18 11.13 -15.05 -5.50
N LEU A 19 9.98 -15.43 -6.07
CA LEU A 19 9.70 -15.32 -7.50
C LEU A 19 9.42 -13.85 -7.90
N ARG A 20 10.46 -13.12 -8.29
CA ARG A 20 10.37 -11.67 -8.58
C ARG A 20 10.22 -11.32 -10.06
N GLU A 21 10.43 -12.29 -10.95
CA GLU A 21 10.47 -12.08 -12.38
C GLU A 21 9.10 -12.17 -13.02
N GLY A 22 8.74 -11.14 -13.80
CA GLY A 22 7.53 -11.09 -14.61
C GLY A 22 6.27 -11.55 -13.88
N LEU A 23 5.71 -12.67 -14.34
CA LEU A 23 4.45 -13.27 -13.90
C LEU A 23 4.64 -14.42 -12.90
N ALA A 24 5.88 -14.80 -12.57
CA ALA A 24 6.19 -16.07 -11.91
C ALA A 24 5.40 -16.30 -10.61
N ALA A 25 5.37 -15.32 -9.70
CA ALA A 25 4.60 -15.45 -8.45
C ALA A 25 3.08 -15.58 -8.68
N ARG A 26 2.54 -14.99 -9.76
CA ARG A 26 1.11 -15.12 -10.12
C ARG A 26 0.83 -16.52 -10.68
N LEU A 27 1.67 -16.99 -11.61
CA LEU A 27 1.53 -18.29 -12.24
C LEU A 27 1.66 -19.42 -11.21
N ASP A 28 2.60 -19.31 -10.27
CA ASP A 28 2.75 -20.23 -9.14
C ASP A 28 1.49 -20.27 -8.24
N ALA A 29 0.84 -19.12 -8.01
CA ALA A 29 -0.42 -19.06 -7.28
C ALA A 29 -1.63 -19.63 -8.05
N GLU A 30 -1.59 -19.57 -9.39
CA GLU A 30 -2.62 -20.16 -10.26
C GLU A 30 -2.45 -21.68 -10.37
N GLU A 31 -1.21 -22.16 -10.52
CA GLU A 31 -0.88 -23.58 -10.46
C GLU A 31 -1.31 -24.19 -9.12
N ALA A 32 -0.96 -23.56 -8.00
CA ALA A 32 -1.37 -24.00 -6.67
C ALA A 32 -2.91 -24.07 -6.53
N ALA A 33 -3.66 -23.18 -7.19
CA ALA A 33 -5.12 -23.24 -7.20
C ALA A 33 -5.66 -24.44 -7.99
N ARG A 34 -5.05 -24.74 -9.14
CA ARG A 34 -5.44 -25.90 -9.97
C ARG A 34 -5.09 -27.23 -9.31
N MET A 35 -3.95 -27.31 -8.61
CA MET A 35 -3.54 -28.52 -7.89
C MET A 35 -4.57 -29.02 -6.85
N VAL A 36 -5.36 -28.10 -6.29
CA VAL A 36 -6.37 -28.41 -5.26
C VAL A 36 -7.81 -28.30 -5.78
N ASN A 37 -8.01 -28.22 -7.10
CA ASN A 37 -9.32 -28.05 -7.75
C ASN A 37 -10.12 -26.86 -7.18
N PHE A 38 -9.44 -25.73 -6.96
CA PHE A 38 -10.08 -24.48 -6.53
C PHE A 38 -10.48 -23.67 -7.76
N ASP A 39 -11.65 -23.99 -8.31
CA ASP A 39 -12.06 -23.54 -9.64
C ASP A 39 -13.16 -22.47 -9.64
N PHE A 40 -13.60 -21.98 -8.47
CA PHE A 40 -14.62 -20.92 -8.39
C PHE A 40 -14.26 -19.87 -7.35
N ILE A 41 -14.37 -18.59 -7.74
CA ILE A 41 -14.15 -17.45 -6.85
C ILE A 41 -15.32 -16.46 -6.91
N VAL A 42 -15.44 -15.67 -5.84
CA VAL A 42 -16.28 -14.48 -5.77
C VAL A 42 -15.40 -13.34 -5.26
N ASN A 43 -15.08 -12.39 -6.12
CA ASN A 43 -14.29 -11.21 -5.77
C ASN A 43 -15.18 -9.98 -5.76
N ALA A 44 -15.10 -9.18 -4.69
CA ALA A 44 -15.77 -7.89 -4.60
C ALA A 44 -14.78 -6.75 -4.85
N LEU A 45 -15.23 -5.72 -5.56
CA LEU A 45 -14.62 -4.40 -5.51
C LEU A 45 -15.28 -3.59 -4.39
N ILE A 46 -14.49 -2.83 -3.66
CA ILE A 46 -14.93 -2.08 -2.49
C ILE A 46 -14.71 -0.60 -2.77
N ASN A 47 -15.69 0.25 -2.47
CA ASN A 47 -15.58 1.69 -2.67
C ASN A 47 -14.99 2.42 -1.43
N GLY A 48 -14.85 3.74 -1.51
CA GLY A 48 -14.38 4.58 -0.40
C GLY A 48 -15.29 4.65 0.83
N ASN A 49 -16.50 4.09 0.78
CA ASN A 49 -17.39 3.92 1.93
C ASN A 49 -17.32 2.51 2.53
N GLN A 50 -16.43 1.64 2.01
CA GLN A 50 -16.36 0.22 2.33
C GLN A 50 -17.56 -0.61 1.86
N ASP A 51 -18.39 -0.08 0.96
CA ASP A 51 -19.48 -0.85 0.34
C ASP A 51 -18.97 -1.67 -0.84
N VAL A 52 -19.65 -2.78 -1.14
CA VAL A 52 -19.43 -3.56 -2.36
C VAL A 52 -19.94 -2.77 -3.56
N SER A 53 -19.02 -2.37 -4.44
CA SER A 53 -19.33 -1.60 -5.65
C SER A 53 -19.52 -2.48 -6.90
N ASP A 54 -18.88 -3.65 -6.92
CA ASP A 54 -19.00 -4.62 -8.02
C ASP A 54 -18.62 -6.02 -7.51
N ILE A 55 -19.10 -7.06 -8.20
CA ILE A 55 -18.76 -8.46 -7.93
C ILE A 55 -18.41 -9.15 -9.25
N VAL A 56 -17.30 -9.88 -9.23
CA VAL A 56 -16.90 -10.76 -10.33
C VAL A 56 -16.74 -12.18 -9.79
N CYS A 57 -17.45 -13.13 -10.38
CA CYS A 57 -17.42 -14.53 -9.99
C CYS A 57 -17.27 -15.46 -11.19
N GLY A 58 -16.80 -16.68 -10.96
CA GLY A 58 -16.55 -17.67 -12.00
C GLY A 58 -15.22 -18.40 -11.79
N ASP A 59 -14.63 -18.87 -12.90
CA ASP A 59 -13.34 -19.56 -12.89
C ASP A 59 -12.25 -18.73 -12.18
N VAL A 60 -11.41 -19.40 -11.39
CA VAL A 60 -10.39 -18.74 -10.56
C VAL A 60 -9.44 -17.82 -11.35
N VAL A 61 -9.11 -18.17 -12.59
CA VAL A 61 -8.25 -17.34 -13.45
C VAL A 61 -9.08 -16.29 -14.17
N GLU A 62 -10.14 -16.70 -14.87
CA GLU A 62 -10.92 -15.79 -15.73
C GLU A 62 -11.63 -14.70 -14.92
N ALA A 63 -12.28 -15.06 -13.81
CA ALA A 63 -12.93 -14.08 -12.93
C ALA A 63 -11.92 -13.13 -12.28
N HIS A 64 -10.70 -13.59 -11.98
CA HIS A 64 -9.63 -12.69 -11.53
C HIS A 64 -9.20 -11.74 -12.65
N ARG A 65 -9.06 -12.21 -13.90
CA ARG A 65 -8.68 -11.35 -15.03
C ARG A 65 -9.71 -10.26 -15.28
N GLU A 66 -10.99 -10.63 -15.32
CA GLU A 66 -12.09 -9.67 -15.45
C GLU A 66 -12.14 -8.70 -14.26
N GLY A 67 -11.96 -9.22 -13.04
CA GLY A 67 -11.85 -8.38 -11.84
C GLY A 67 -10.73 -7.35 -11.91
N VAL A 68 -9.55 -7.70 -12.42
CA VAL A 68 -8.43 -6.75 -12.60
C VAL A 68 -8.76 -5.68 -13.63
N LYS A 69 -9.41 -6.04 -14.75
CA LYS A 69 -9.83 -5.08 -15.79
C LYS A 69 -10.83 -4.05 -15.24
N ARG A 70 -11.77 -4.48 -14.38
CA ARG A 70 -12.71 -3.56 -13.73
C ARG A 70 -12.04 -2.74 -12.62
N ALA A 71 -11.18 -3.38 -11.83
CA ALA A 71 -10.44 -2.74 -10.76
C ALA A 71 -9.49 -1.64 -11.27
N SER A 72 -8.88 -1.83 -12.44
CA SER A 72 -7.98 -0.83 -13.03
C SER A 72 -8.71 0.49 -13.31
N GLY A 73 -9.94 0.44 -13.84
CA GLY A 73 -10.78 1.63 -14.00
C GLY A 73 -11.38 2.15 -12.70
N HIS A 74 -11.70 1.26 -11.74
CA HIS A 74 -12.34 1.65 -10.48
C HIS A 74 -11.39 2.39 -9.52
N TYR A 75 -10.13 1.98 -9.44
CA TYR A 75 -9.16 2.47 -8.45
C TYR A 75 -8.16 3.51 -9.01
N ILE A 76 -8.19 3.75 -10.32
CA ILE A 76 -7.34 4.77 -10.93
C ILE A 76 -7.67 6.14 -10.38
N THR A 77 -6.64 6.89 -10.02
CA THR A 77 -6.74 8.22 -9.45
C THR A 77 -5.80 9.13 -10.22
N ARG A 78 -6.36 10.18 -10.81
CA ARG A 78 -5.56 11.28 -11.35
C ARG A 78 -4.83 11.97 -10.21
N ILE A 79 -3.51 12.06 -10.32
CA ILE A 79 -2.68 12.69 -9.30
C ILE A 79 -2.48 14.18 -9.59
N ALA A 80 -2.39 14.99 -8.53
CA ALA A 80 -1.85 16.34 -8.64
C ALA A 80 -0.32 16.24 -8.60
N GLU A 81 0.35 16.61 -9.68
CA GLU A 81 1.80 16.49 -9.78
C GLU A 81 2.53 17.69 -9.17
N ASN A 82 3.75 17.43 -8.67
CA ASN A 82 4.68 18.43 -8.16
C ASN A 82 4.07 19.34 -7.08
N VAL A 83 3.24 18.77 -6.19
CA VAL A 83 2.70 19.50 -5.04
C VAL A 83 3.76 19.67 -3.96
N ASP A 84 3.64 20.75 -3.18
CA ASP A 84 4.54 21.02 -2.06
C ASP A 84 4.32 20.02 -0.92
N ILE A 85 3.06 19.64 -0.68
CA ILE A 85 2.65 18.69 0.35
C ILE A 85 1.71 17.66 -0.26
N SER A 86 2.03 16.38 -0.09
CA SER A 86 1.12 15.28 -0.44
C SER A 86 0.66 14.55 0.82
N ILE A 87 -0.63 14.66 1.13
CA ILE A 87 -1.26 14.03 2.28
C ILE A 87 -1.96 12.75 1.81
N THR A 88 -1.68 11.64 2.48
CA THR A 88 -2.31 10.34 2.21
C THR A 88 -2.87 9.73 3.48
N ASN A 89 -4.04 9.11 3.36
CA ASN A 89 -4.69 8.42 4.47
C ASN A 89 -4.51 6.90 4.32
N GLY A 90 -4.22 6.23 5.44
CA GLY A 90 -4.18 4.77 5.53
C GLY A 90 -5.55 4.12 5.32
N TYR A 91 -6.65 4.86 5.39
CA TYR A 91 -7.99 4.36 5.11
C TYR A 91 -8.12 3.76 3.67
N PRO A 92 -8.93 2.70 3.46
CA PRO A 92 -9.65 1.90 4.47
C PRO A 92 -8.77 0.85 5.17
N MET A 93 -7.52 0.65 4.73
CA MET A 93 -6.60 -0.36 5.27
C MET A 93 -5.55 0.24 6.22
N ALA A 94 -6.01 0.92 7.29
CA ALA A 94 -5.13 1.74 8.14
C ALA A 94 -3.97 0.97 8.80
N ASN A 95 -4.18 -0.31 9.13
CA ASN A 95 -3.15 -1.21 9.67
C ASN A 95 -2.09 -1.65 8.64
N GLU A 96 -2.22 -1.23 7.38
CA GLU A 96 -1.19 -1.33 6.34
C GLU A 96 -1.02 0.01 5.60
N GLY A 97 -1.21 1.13 6.30
CA GLY A 97 -1.24 2.47 5.71
C GLY A 97 0.01 2.89 4.93
N TYR A 98 1.16 2.25 5.18
CA TYR A 98 2.39 2.40 4.39
C TYR A 98 2.19 2.08 2.90
N LYS A 99 1.17 1.28 2.53
CA LYS A 99 0.82 0.99 1.13
C LYS A 99 0.39 2.25 0.37
N SER A 100 -0.14 3.24 1.07
CA SER A 100 -0.54 4.52 0.50
C SER A 100 0.65 5.44 0.15
N PHE A 101 1.88 5.02 0.46
CA PHE A 101 3.08 5.80 0.16
C PHE A 101 3.24 6.10 -1.33
N LYS A 102 2.88 5.14 -2.19
CA LYS A 102 3.21 5.20 -3.61
C LYS A 102 2.53 6.38 -4.32
N ILE A 103 1.22 6.52 -4.14
CA ILE A 103 0.45 7.62 -4.73
C ILE A 103 0.92 8.98 -4.17
N ALA A 104 1.22 9.05 -2.87
CA ALA A 104 1.73 10.27 -2.26
C ALA A 104 3.11 10.67 -2.79
N ARG A 105 4.00 9.69 -2.95
CA ARG A 105 5.34 9.88 -3.50
C ARG A 105 5.29 10.33 -4.95
N GLU A 106 4.35 9.84 -5.75
CA GLU A 106 4.23 10.25 -7.16
C GLU A 106 3.76 11.71 -7.28
N SER A 107 2.85 12.13 -6.39
CA SER A 107 2.28 13.47 -6.35
C SER A 107 3.27 14.56 -5.89
N VAL A 108 4.08 14.29 -4.87
CA VAL A 108 4.95 15.31 -4.25
C VAL A 108 6.14 15.72 -5.15
N LYS A 109 6.53 16.99 -5.13
CA LYS A 109 7.75 17.48 -5.78
C LYS A 109 9.03 17.02 -5.07
N GLU A 110 10.18 17.16 -5.74
CA GLU A 110 11.49 17.06 -5.09
C GLU A 110 11.61 18.10 -3.96
N GLY A 111 12.04 17.67 -2.78
CA GLY A 111 12.12 18.50 -1.58
C GLY A 111 10.76 18.88 -0.97
N GLY A 112 9.64 18.31 -1.43
CA GLY A 112 8.32 18.47 -0.80
C GLY A 112 8.11 17.54 0.40
N ASP A 113 6.95 17.64 1.05
CA ASP A 113 6.60 16.84 2.22
C ASP A 113 5.54 15.77 1.90
N VAL A 114 5.74 14.57 2.42
CA VAL A 114 4.69 13.53 2.45
C VAL A 114 4.16 13.40 3.86
N VAL A 115 2.83 13.38 3.99
CA VAL A 115 2.14 13.24 5.26
C VAL A 115 1.27 12.00 5.23
N PHE A 116 1.50 11.07 6.13
CA PHE A 116 0.61 9.94 6.38
C PHE A 116 -0.37 10.27 7.50
N ILE A 117 -1.65 9.99 7.27
CA ILE A 117 -2.68 9.96 8.31
C ILE A 117 -3.00 8.50 8.58
N ILE A 118 -2.60 8.00 9.73
CA ILE A 118 -2.77 6.60 10.13
C ILE A 118 -3.65 6.54 11.36
N HIS A 119 -4.74 5.79 11.27
CA HIS A 119 -5.65 5.58 12.40
C HIS A 119 -5.84 4.09 12.65
N SER A 120 -4.88 3.47 13.35
CA SER A 120 -4.93 2.05 13.71
C SER A 120 -4.65 1.88 15.20
N ALA A 121 -5.70 1.66 16.01
CA ALA A 121 -5.55 1.46 17.45
C ALA A 121 -4.73 0.22 17.81
N GLU A 122 -4.81 -0.81 16.97
CA GLU A 122 -4.06 -2.07 17.11
C GLU A 122 -2.65 -1.99 16.50
N GLY A 123 -2.29 -0.87 15.85
CA GLY A 123 -1.06 -0.70 15.09
C GLY A 123 -1.08 -1.43 13.74
N ALA A 124 0.09 -1.60 13.13
CA ALA A 124 0.22 -2.29 11.85
C ALA A 124 -0.02 -3.80 11.97
N ARG A 125 -0.51 -4.42 10.88
CA ARG A 125 -0.64 -5.89 10.84
C ARG A 125 0.71 -6.56 11.06
N VAL A 126 0.72 -7.56 11.93
CA VAL A 126 1.85 -8.47 12.09
C VAL A 126 1.95 -9.35 10.86
N HIS A 127 3.04 -9.23 10.11
CA HIS A 127 3.28 -10.03 8.91
C HIS A 127 4.33 -11.09 9.21
N TYR A 128 4.05 -12.39 9.02
CA TYR A 128 5.00 -13.40 9.51
C TYR A 128 6.35 -13.36 8.77
N ARG A 129 6.31 -13.17 7.44
CA ARG A 129 7.50 -13.00 6.58
C ARG A 129 8.16 -11.61 6.67
N ASN A 130 7.39 -10.54 6.66
CA ASN A 130 7.89 -9.17 6.47
C ASN A 130 7.86 -8.35 7.78
N GLY A 131 7.34 -8.95 8.85
CA GLY A 131 7.17 -8.35 10.16
C GLY A 131 8.47 -8.27 10.92
N ARG A 132 8.55 -7.25 11.77
CA ARG A 132 9.62 -7.12 12.75
C ARG A 132 9.28 -8.00 13.94
N TRP A 133 10.23 -8.82 14.36
CA TRP A 133 10.13 -9.66 15.54
C TRP A 133 11.22 -9.19 16.50
N GLY A 134 10.86 -8.62 17.65
CA GLY A 134 11.86 -8.02 18.55
C GLY A 134 12.51 -6.73 18.00
N MET A 135 13.77 -6.50 18.36
CA MET A 135 14.41 -5.18 18.18
C MET A 135 15.15 -5.02 16.85
N ASP A 136 15.84 -6.07 16.41
CA ASP A 136 16.78 -6.06 15.29
C ASP A 136 16.63 -7.29 14.37
N TYR A 137 15.65 -8.16 14.65
CA TYR A 137 15.32 -9.29 13.80
C TYR A 137 13.87 -9.21 13.28
N GLY A 138 13.55 -10.09 12.34
CA GLY A 138 12.25 -10.12 11.67
C GLY A 138 12.11 -11.36 10.80
N GLY A 139 10.98 -11.48 10.11
CA GLY A 139 10.78 -12.58 9.18
C GLY A 139 11.77 -12.51 8.00
N HIS A 140 11.76 -13.52 7.13
CA HIS A 140 12.77 -13.63 6.05
C HIS A 140 12.76 -12.46 5.06
N GLY A 141 11.66 -11.73 4.96
CA GLY A 141 11.53 -10.53 4.14
C GLY A 141 11.75 -9.22 4.88
N TRP A 142 11.88 -9.26 6.21
CA TRP A 142 11.99 -8.06 7.01
C TRP A 142 13.29 -7.31 6.71
N ARG A 143 13.13 -6.00 6.52
CA ARG A 143 14.22 -5.03 6.51
C ARG A 143 13.73 -3.77 7.24
N SER A 144 14.65 -3.06 7.86
CA SER A 144 14.36 -1.81 8.57
C SER A 144 13.84 -0.69 7.65
N ASP A 145 14.09 -0.79 6.34
CA ASP A 145 13.70 0.20 5.33
C ASP A 145 12.64 -0.32 4.35
N MET A 146 12.04 -1.50 4.57
CA MET A 146 11.37 -2.27 3.52
C MET A 146 10.28 -1.54 2.70
N TYR A 147 9.46 -0.67 3.31
CA TYR A 147 8.30 -0.04 2.65
C TYR A 147 8.59 1.38 2.17
N VAL A 148 9.00 2.27 3.07
CA VAL A 148 9.44 3.63 2.72
C VAL A 148 10.97 3.66 2.74
N ARG A 149 11.58 3.50 1.56
CA ARG A 149 13.03 3.35 1.36
C ARG A 149 13.72 4.68 1.06
N ARG A 150 14.95 4.81 1.54
CA ARG A 150 15.92 5.83 1.11
C ARG A 150 16.78 5.32 -0.08
N PRO A 151 17.37 6.24 -0.87
CA PRO A 151 17.12 7.68 -0.87
C PRO A 151 15.71 7.99 -1.39
N TRP A 152 15.06 8.99 -0.81
CA TRP A 152 13.75 9.47 -1.26
C TRP A 152 13.84 10.93 -1.68
N LYS A 153 12.93 11.38 -2.55
CA LYS A 153 12.88 12.75 -3.05
C LYS A 153 12.26 13.76 -2.08
N MET A 154 11.65 13.30 -0.99
CA MET A 154 10.95 14.17 -0.06
C MET A 154 11.94 14.83 0.92
N LYS A 155 11.63 16.05 1.34
CA LYS A 155 12.32 16.72 2.44
C LYS A 155 11.94 16.08 3.78
N ARG A 156 10.63 15.88 4.02
CA ARG A 156 10.12 15.22 5.23
C ARG A 156 9.12 14.13 4.90
N VAL A 157 9.15 13.09 5.72
CA VAL A 157 8.06 12.13 5.85
C VAL A 157 7.45 12.33 7.23
N ILE A 158 6.23 12.82 7.27
CA ILE A 158 5.48 13.11 8.49
C ILE A 158 4.41 12.04 8.65
N VAL A 159 4.21 11.56 9.87
CA VAL A 159 3.14 10.61 10.20
C VAL A 159 2.33 11.18 11.35
N PHE A 160 1.04 11.37 11.11
CA PHE A 160 0.07 11.62 12.16
C PHE A 160 -0.62 10.31 12.51
N SER A 161 -0.54 9.92 13.79
CA SER A 161 -1.33 8.82 14.35
C SER A 161 -1.62 9.07 15.83
N PRO A 162 -2.90 9.03 16.27
CA PRO A 162 -3.22 9.07 17.70
C PRO A 162 -2.73 7.81 18.45
N TYR A 163 -2.49 6.71 17.73
CA TYR A 163 -2.04 5.42 18.26
C TYR A 163 -0.69 5.07 17.64
N ILE A 164 0.41 5.38 18.35
CA ILE A 164 1.76 5.10 17.84
C ILE A 164 2.22 3.74 18.34
N MET A 165 2.44 2.80 17.42
CA MET A 165 3.14 1.56 17.72
C MET A 165 4.63 1.71 17.37
N LYS A 166 5.54 1.49 18.33
CA LYS A 166 6.99 1.69 18.06
C LYS A 166 7.56 0.74 17.00
N SER A 167 6.97 -0.45 16.85
CA SER A 167 7.43 -1.45 15.88
C SER A 167 7.12 -1.07 14.43
N GLU A 168 6.00 -0.38 14.17
CA GLU A 168 5.58 0.05 12.83
C GLU A 168 6.26 1.34 12.36
N MET A 169 6.90 2.12 13.24
CA MET A 169 7.48 3.41 12.85
C MET A 169 8.45 3.28 11.67
N ARG A 170 9.20 2.17 11.63
CA ARG A 170 10.14 1.86 10.54
C ARG A 170 9.47 1.62 9.18
N TYR A 171 8.18 1.26 9.17
CA TYR A 171 7.41 1.11 7.93
C TYR A 171 7.21 2.44 7.21
N TYR A 172 7.32 3.55 7.92
CA TYR A 172 7.18 4.90 7.36
C TYR A 172 8.54 5.60 7.19
N GLY A 173 9.65 4.86 7.30
CA GLY A 173 11.01 5.36 7.18
C GLY A 173 11.65 5.68 8.53
N ASN A 174 12.93 5.36 8.68
CA ASN A 174 13.63 5.46 9.99
C ASN A 174 13.68 6.89 10.55
N ASP A 175 13.65 7.93 9.70
CA ASP A 175 13.69 9.35 10.11
C ASP A 175 12.34 10.06 9.94
N SER A 176 11.26 9.28 9.93
CA SER A 176 9.92 9.86 9.88
C SER A 176 9.63 10.66 11.16
N ILE A 177 8.91 11.76 10.99
CA ILE A 177 8.52 12.66 12.09
C ILE A 177 7.10 12.29 12.50
N TRP A 178 6.90 11.91 13.76
CA TRP A 178 5.62 11.41 14.26
C TRP A 178 4.92 12.42 15.16
N PHE A 179 3.62 12.61 14.92
CA PHE A 179 2.74 13.44 15.74
C PHE A 179 1.54 12.62 16.23
N LYS A 180 1.18 12.79 17.50
CA LYS A 180 -0.06 12.25 18.07
C LYS A 180 -1.27 13.15 17.84
N SER A 181 -1.03 14.40 17.51
CA SER A 181 -2.04 15.44 17.29
C SER A 181 -1.95 15.92 15.84
N TRP A 182 -3.10 15.98 15.17
CA TRP A 182 -3.17 16.55 13.83
C TRP A 182 -2.78 18.03 13.84
N ASN A 183 -3.14 18.77 14.89
CA ASN A 183 -2.81 20.18 15.02
C ASN A 183 -1.29 20.41 15.08
N ASP A 184 -0.53 19.53 15.74
CA ASP A 184 0.93 19.67 15.84
C ASP A 184 1.60 19.41 14.48
N ALA A 185 1.14 18.39 13.76
CA ALA A 185 1.57 18.12 12.39
C ALA A 185 1.23 19.29 11.46
N LEU A 186 0.00 19.82 11.57
CA LEU A 186 -0.47 20.94 10.76
C LEU A 186 0.29 22.23 11.05
N ASN A 187 0.59 22.53 12.31
CA ASN A 187 1.39 23.70 12.70
C ASN A 187 2.81 23.60 12.13
N THR A 188 3.43 22.41 12.23
CA THR A 188 4.75 22.14 11.62
C THR A 188 4.76 22.34 10.10
N LEU A 189 3.65 22.01 9.42
CA LEU A 189 3.50 22.26 7.99
C LEU A 189 3.31 23.75 7.70
N LYS A 190 2.46 24.44 8.48
CA LYS A 190 2.19 25.89 8.33
C LYS A 190 3.41 26.76 8.64
N GLU A 191 4.25 26.39 9.59
CA GLU A 191 5.48 27.14 9.90
C GLU A 191 6.51 27.03 8.76
N ALA A 192 6.52 25.90 8.06
CA ALA A 192 7.45 25.62 6.98
C ALA A 192 6.96 26.08 5.60
N ASN A 193 5.71 26.52 5.48
CA ASN A 193 5.03 26.80 4.20
C ASN A 193 4.22 28.09 4.28
N GLY A 194 4.07 28.79 3.15
CA GLY A 194 3.39 30.10 3.09
C GLY A 194 2.09 30.08 2.27
N PRO A 195 1.47 31.26 2.06
CA PRO A 195 0.38 31.40 1.11
C PRO A 195 0.76 30.87 -0.29
N GLY A 196 -0.13 30.12 -0.93
CA GLY A 196 0.09 29.56 -2.27
C GLY A 196 0.66 28.14 -2.30
N THR A 197 0.96 27.54 -1.14
CA THR A 197 1.36 26.13 -1.04
C THR A 197 0.32 25.20 -1.64
N LYS A 198 0.76 24.36 -2.59
CA LYS A 198 -0.05 23.35 -3.26
C LYS A 198 -0.10 22.07 -2.44
N VAL A 199 -1.30 21.59 -2.15
CA VAL A 199 -1.53 20.40 -1.34
C VAL A 199 -2.39 19.41 -2.12
N ALA A 200 -1.95 18.15 -2.20
CA ALA A 200 -2.77 17.03 -2.65
C ALA A 200 -3.26 16.24 -1.43
N VAL A 201 -4.50 15.75 -1.48
CA VAL A 201 -5.08 14.90 -0.42
C VAL A 201 -5.63 13.62 -1.05
N TYR A 202 -5.16 12.48 -0.57
CA TYR A 202 -5.58 11.14 -0.97
C TYR A 202 -6.33 10.47 0.19
N PRO A 203 -7.67 10.66 0.28
CA PRO A 203 -8.46 10.26 1.44
C PRO A 203 -8.59 8.74 1.61
N CYS A 204 -8.38 7.98 0.52
CA CYS A 204 -8.41 6.52 0.51
C CYS A 204 -7.09 5.97 -0.05
N GLY A 205 -5.95 6.55 0.33
CA GLY A 205 -4.67 6.35 -0.36
C GLY A 205 -4.20 4.89 -0.45
N THR A 206 -4.71 3.98 0.39
CA THR A 206 -4.37 2.55 0.30
C THR A 206 -5.10 1.79 -0.81
N MET A 207 -6.17 2.35 -1.38
CA MET A 207 -6.89 1.78 -2.54
C MET A 207 -6.77 2.63 -3.80
N GLN A 208 -6.15 3.81 -3.73
CA GLN A 208 -5.94 4.70 -4.87
C GLN A 208 -4.63 4.36 -5.59
N ILE A 209 -4.69 4.24 -6.92
CA ILE A 209 -3.54 3.91 -7.78
C ILE A 209 -3.42 5.00 -8.85
N SER A 210 -2.22 5.53 -9.11
CA SER A 210 -2.06 6.53 -10.17
C SER A 210 -2.26 5.93 -11.56
N GLU A 211 -2.60 6.79 -12.53
CA GLU A 211 -2.70 6.42 -13.94
C GLU A 211 -1.42 5.72 -14.44
N SER A 212 -0.24 6.29 -14.15
CA SER A 212 1.04 5.72 -14.57
C SER A 212 1.31 4.33 -13.99
N GLU A 213 0.79 4.03 -12.79
CA GLU A 213 0.99 2.72 -12.16
C GLU A 213 0.01 1.66 -12.65
N VAL A 214 -1.21 2.08 -13.01
CA VAL A 214 -2.14 1.21 -13.73
C VAL A 214 -1.55 0.83 -15.09
N GLU A 215 -1.04 1.80 -15.86
CA GLU A 215 -0.41 1.56 -17.17
C GLU A 215 0.78 0.60 -17.07
N LYS A 216 1.71 0.83 -16.13
CA LYS A 216 2.84 -0.07 -15.86
C LYS A 216 2.39 -1.47 -15.48
N ALA A 217 1.33 -1.59 -14.67
CA ALA A 217 0.80 -2.89 -14.28
C ALA A 217 0.20 -3.62 -15.48
N LEU A 218 -0.67 -2.97 -16.26
CA LEU A 218 -1.29 -3.58 -17.44
C LEU A 218 -0.23 -4.03 -18.46
N ALA A 219 0.77 -3.17 -18.73
CA ALA A 219 1.89 -3.50 -19.62
C ALA A 219 2.74 -4.67 -19.09
N LYS A 220 3.03 -4.71 -17.78
CA LYS A 220 3.84 -5.78 -17.17
C LYS A 220 3.12 -7.13 -17.17
N PHE A 221 1.79 -7.12 -17.02
CA PHE A 221 1.02 -8.33 -16.75
C PHE A 221 0.25 -8.88 -17.97
N ASN A 222 0.43 -8.29 -19.16
CA ASN A 222 -0.26 -8.62 -20.42
C ASN A 222 -1.78 -8.77 -20.22
N PHE A 223 -2.39 -7.76 -19.61
CA PHE A 223 -3.85 -7.67 -19.49
C PHE A 223 -4.51 -7.07 -20.72
#